data_AF-A0AA39I583-F1
#
_entry.id   AF-A0AA39I583-F1
#
_cell.length_a   1.000
_cell.length_b   1.000
_cell.length_c   1.000
_cell.angle_alpha   90.00
_cell.angle_beta   90.00
_cell.angle_gamma   90.00
#
_symmetry.space_group_name_H-M   'P 1'
#
loop_
_entity.id
_entity.type
_entity.pdbx_description
1 polymer ?
#
loop_
_entity_poly.entity_id
_entity_poly.type
_entity_poly.pdbx_seq_one_letter_code
_entity_poly.pdbx_strand_id
1 'polypeptide(L)'
;MVLSFAVILARISNDTSGGPEDASCLSVDSVIRKRRHYDLAFSSTGFVFSTLHLVVLLYIRCVKRRKGFELLFTQASLSFLSLLFLVIGCLFDLCVFAPSPALLFFRAHIWLFVVNSLIAAYSFLIVVLCIDRYVALTRPLYYRVHFVRYRVSAYRNPISGLLQTRLGMILGSFVLAVICAVKWLLFNRMQDNNVKENEYITANWAYVLFRTASVVFQYFVCGVVMVLLSICNVLRLKELSRAHANELRMSERARSTWRTNHRTIAKICSFLAISFVLFNWPYSLVDYFYADEINVVPWFAVLSLVMNLCQVLFIQLNLFFFAFCSRSYRKILFHIFGIPFLRVRALMPCCHPSGKVHITPASAQKPKMLPKESTSTIVSLPEMNKLLLLSALVVAVSAIGIGRTQSSGARGTLMCNDRPAAYVKVKLYDDDRGVDADDLMAAGKTDAAGRFELKGYTSEFTPIDPKLNVYHDCNDGVTPCQRKISIMIPDKYITSGKIPSKIYDAGVIQLAGKFPGETRDCIN
;
A
#
# COMPACT_ATOMS: atom_id res chain seq x y z
N MET A 1 1.83 -16.11 7.54
CA MET A 1 2.82 -15.88 6.47
C MET A 1 4.11 -16.66 6.70
N VAL A 2 4.94 -16.35 7.70
CA VAL A 2 6.16 -17.15 8.01
C VAL A 2 5.80 -18.60 8.38
N LEU A 3 4.72 -18.83 9.13
CA LEU A 3 4.19 -20.17 9.41
C LEU A 3 3.65 -20.89 8.17
N SER A 4 3.01 -20.17 7.23
CA SER A 4 2.53 -20.74 5.97
C SER A 4 3.69 -21.15 5.06
N PHE A 5 4.77 -20.35 5.08
CA PHE A 5 6.02 -20.63 4.39
C PHE A 5 6.76 -21.81 5.02
N ALA A 6 6.83 -21.88 6.36
CA ALA A 6 7.41 -23.00 7.10
C ALA A 6 6.62 -24.32 6.90
N VAL A 7 5.30 -24.26 6.77
CA VAL A 7 4.45 -25.44 6.46
C VAL A 7 4.63 -25.91 5.02
N ILE A 8 4.80 -24.99 4.06
CA ILE A 8 5.14 -25.33 2.67
C ILE A 8 6.56 -25.93 2.61
N LEU A 9 7.53 -25.33 3.31
CA LEU A 9 8.90 -25.86 3.42
C LEU A 9 8.94 -27.24 4.11
N ALA A 10 8.14 -27.44 5.17
CA ALA A 10 8.03 -28.72 5.86
C ALA A 10 7.40 -29.80 4.98
N ARG A 11 6.40 -29.45 4.14
CA ARG A 11 5.84 -30.39 3.16
C ARG A 11 6.82 -30.73 2.03
N ILE A 12 7.58 -29.75 1.53
CA ILE A 12 8.62 -29.98 0.51
C ILE A 12 9.78 -30.83 1.09
N SER A 13 10.11 -30.64 2.37
CA SER A 13 11.14 -31.43 3.09
C SER A 13 10.67 -32.84 3.47
N ASN A 14 9.37 -33.04 3.77
CA ASN A 14 8.82 -34.37 4.06
C ASN A 14 8.70 -35.22 2.80
N ASP A 15 8.38 -34.62 1.65
CA ASP A 15 8.32 -35.33 0.36
C ASP A 15 9.72 -35.79 -0.13
N THR A 16 10.80 -35.26 0.44
CA THR A 16 12.19 -35.64 0.11
C THR A 16 12.84 -36.61 1.11
N SER A 17 12.16 -36.98 2.20
CA SER A 17 12.71 -37.82 3.30
C SER A 17 12.01 -39.18 3.46
N GLY A 18 11.36 -39.69 2.42
CA GLY A 18 10.86 -41.08 2.38
C GLY A 18 12.03 -42.09 2.36
N GLY A 19 11.93 -43.14 3.18
CA GLY A 19 12.96 -44.18 3.36
C GLY A 19 13.27 -45.01 2.10
N PRO A 20 14.30 -45.88 2.17
CA PRO A 20 15.00 -46.40 0.98
C PRO A 20 14.24 -47.44 0.15
N GLU A 21 13.01 -47.81 0.49
CA GLU A 21 12.30 -48.93 -0.17
C GLU A 21 11.18 -48.53 -1.13
N ASP A 22 10.81 -47.24 -1.22
CA ASP A 22 9.80 -46.72 -2.18
C ASP A 22 10.40 -45.71 -3.19
N ALA A 23 11.71 -45.75 -3.43
CA ALA A 23 12.42 -44.86 -4.37
C ALA A 23 12.18 -45.20 -5.86
N SER A 24 11.03 -45.79 -6.18
CA SER A 24 10.58 -46.08 -7.54
C SER A 24 9.81 -44.87 -8.10
N CYS A 25 10.55 -43.96 -8.75
CA CYS A 25 10.03 -42.95 -9.69
C CYS A 25 8.95 -42.00 -9.13
N LEU A 26 9.33 -41.05 -8.27
CA LEU A 26 8.65 -39.75 -8.29
C LEU A 26 8.95 -39.12 -9.65
N SER A 27 8.07 -39.30 -10.64
CA SER A 27 8.35 -38.86 -12.00
C SER A 27 8.61 -37.35 -12.02
N VAL A 28 9.63 -36.91 -12.75
CA VAL A 28 10.03 -35.51 -12.90
C VAL A 28 8.81 -34.63 -13.28
N ASP A 29 7.87 -35.18 -14.06
CA ASP A 29 6.61 -34.54 -14.44
C ASP A 29 5.69 -34.23 -13.25
N SER A 30 5.68 -35.07 -12.21
CA SER A 30 4.88 -34.85 -11.00
C SER A 30 5.39 -33.65 -10.19
N VAL A 31 6.71 -33.48 -10.11
CA VAL A 31 7.37 -32.36 -9.42
C VAL A 31 7.18 -31.05 -10.19
N ILE A 32 7.36 -31.10 -11.52
CA ILE A 32 7.11 -29.95 -12.41
C ILE A 32 5.64 -29.50 -12.31
N ARG A 33 4.70 -30.46 -12.29
CA ARG A 33 3.26 -30.16 -12.17
C ARG A 33 2.94 -29.49 -10.83
N LYS A 34 3.44 -30.03 -9.72
CA LYS A 34 3.29 -29.42 -8.38
C LYS A 34 3.84 -27.98 -8.38
N ARG A 35 5.01 -27.74 -8.98
CA ARG A 35 5.62 -26.40 -9.10
C ARG A 35 4.70 -25.39 -9.82
N ARG A 36 4.16 -25.75 -10.98
CA ARG A 36 3.25 -24.87 -11.76
C ARG A 36 1.99 -24.49 -10.96
N HIS A 37 1.46 -25.41 -10.16
CA HIS A 37 0.32 -25.12 -9.28
C HIS A 37 0.67 -24.14 -8.15
N TYR A 38 1.86 -24.25 -7.55
CA TYR A 38 2.31 -23.29 -6.55
C TYR A 38 2.48 -21.89 -7.15
N ASP A 39 3.11 -21.78 -8.32
CA ASP A 39 3.29 -20.50 -9.02
C ASP A 39 1.95 -19.84 -9.34
N LEU A 40 0.97 -20.60 -9.85
CA LEU A 40 -0.37 -20.08 -10.12
C LEU A 40 -1.09 -19.63 -8.84
N ALA A 41 -1.12 -20.47 -7.80
CA ALA A 41 -1.85 -20.17 -6.57
C ALA A 41 -1.27 -18.94 -5.87
N PHE A 42 0.07 -18.85 -5.82
CA PHE A 42 0.77 -17.73 -5.20
C PHE A 42 0.59 -16.43 -5.99
N SER A 43 0.71 -16.49 -7.32
CA SER A 43 0.52 -15.33 -8.19
C SER A 43 -0.94 -14.85 -8.19
N SER A 44 -1.91 -15.76 -8.14
CA SER A 44 -3.33 -15.44 -8.06
C SER A 44 -3.67 -14.73 -6.74
N THR A 45 -3.10 -15.18 -5.63
CA THR A 45 -3.23 -14.50 -4.33
C THR A 45 -2.64 -13.10 -4.39
N GLY A 46 -1.46 -12.96 -4.99
CA GLY A 46 -0.83 -11.66 -5.19
C GLY A 46 -1.65 -10.72 -6.06
N PHE A 47 -2.24 -11.24 -7.14
CA PHE A 47 -3.11 -10.48 -8.04
C PHE A 47 -4.32 -9.91 -7.30
N VAL A 48 -4.96 -10.69 -6.43
CA VAL A 48 -6.05 -10.20 -5.57
C VAL A 48 -5.59 -9.05 -4.66
N PHE A 49 -4.45 -9.21 -3.97
CA PHE A 49 -3.92 -8.16 -3.09
C PHE A 49 -3.53 -6.89 -3.84
N SER A 50 -2.94 -7.02 -5.03
CA SER A 50 -2.56 -5.88 -5.86
C SER A 50 -3.76 -5.19 -6.49
N THR A 51 -4.81 -5.94 -6.86
CA THR A 51 -6.09 -5.38 -7.31
C THR A 51 -6.73 -4.55 -6.20
N LEU A 52 -6.81 -5.10 -5.00
CA LEU A 52 -7.34 -4.39 -3.83
C LEU A 52 -6.52 -3.13 -3.51
N HIS A 53 -5.20 -3.22 -3.57
CA HIS A 53 -4.32 -2.07 -3.38
C HIS A 53 -4.58 -0.96 -4.41
N LEU A 54 -4.71 -1.33 -5.68
CA LEU A 54 -5.03 -0.41 -6.76
C LEU A 54 -6.41 0.24 -6.58
N VAL A 55 -7.43 -0.53 -6.17
CA VAL A 55 -8.79 -0.03 -5.91
C VAL A 55 -8.79 1.00 -4.78
N VAL A 56 -8.08 0.75 -3.68
CA VAL A 56 -7.98 1.72 -2.57
C VAL A 56 -7.33 3.03 -3.05
N LEU A 57 -6.25 2.95 -3.82
CA LEU A 57 -5.58 4.15 -4.35
C LEU A 57 -6.43 4.90 -5.39
N LEU A 58 -7.18 4.18 -6.23
CA LEU A 58 -8.18 4.76 -7.13
C LEU A 58 -9.26 5.50 -6.36
N TYR A 59 -9.77 4.92 -5.28
CA TYR A 59 -10.74 5.57 -4.41
C TYR A 59 -10.18 6.88 -3.82
N ILE A 60 -8.95 6.86 -3.29
CA ILE A 60 -8.28 8.06 -2.76
C ILE A 60 -8.11 9.14 -3.84
N ARG A 61 -7.73 8.73 -5.05
CA ARG A 61 -7.51 9.64 -6.19
C ARG A 61 -8.81 10.24 -6.71
N CYS A 62 -9.80 9.40 -7.03
CA CYS A 62 -11.00 9.80 -7.75
C CYS A 62 -12.11 10.32 -6.81
N VAL A 63 -12.34 9.63 -5.69
CA VAL A 63 -13.44 9.98 -4.77
C VAL A 63 -13.00 11.09 -3.83
N LYS A 64 -11.84 10.94 -3.18
CA LYS A 64 -11.34 11.94 -2.22
C LYS A 64 -10.55 13.08 -2.88
N ARG A 65 -10.39 13.07 -4.21
CA ARG A 65 -9.76 14.11 -5.06
C ARG A 65 -8.39 14.60 -4.56
N ARG A 66 -7.59 13.71 -3.94
CA ARG A 66 -6.26 14.06 -3.41
C ARG A 66 -5.21 14.08 -4.53
N LYS A 67 -4.67 15.27 -4.82
CA LYS A 67 -3.54 15.45 -5.75
C LYS A 67 -2.22 15.03 -5.07
N GLY A 68 -1.33 14.37 -5.79
CA GLY A 68 0.02 14.02 -5.31
C GLY A 68 0.31 12.52 -5.09
N PHE A 69 -0.68 11.63 -5.27
CA PHE A 69 -0.52 10.16 -5.18
C PHE A 69 -0.13 9.49 -6.50
N GLU A 70 0.29 10.26 -7.51
CA GLU A 70 0.56 9.75 -8.87
C GLU A 70 1.61 8.64 -8.91
N LEU A 71 2.76 8.83 -8.24
CA LEU A 71 3.81 7.81 -8.21
C LEU A 71 3.36 6.52 -7.52
N LEU A 72 2.62 6.63 -6.41
CA LEU A 72 2.09 5.46 -5.68
C LEU A 72 1.03 4.74 -6.51
N PHE A 73 0.20 5.50 -7.25
CA PHE A 73 -0.76 4.94 -8.18
C PHE A 73 -0.07 4.21 -9.34
N THR A 74 0.92 4.82 -9.98
CA THR A 74 1.72 4.17 -11.03
C THR A 74 2.39 2.91 -10.51
N GLN A 75 2.91 2.94 -9.28
CA GLN A 75 3.49 1.78 -8.61
C GLN A 75 2.50 0.65 -8.43
N ALA A 76 1.28 0.94 -7.96
CA ALA A 76 0.23 -0.07 -7.83
C ALA A 76 -0.23 -0.61 -9.20
N SER A 77 -0.29 0.22 -10.23
CA SER A 77 -0.61 -0.20 -11.60
C SER A 77 0.45 -1.15 -12.15
N LEU A 78 1.74 -0.88 -11.95
CA LEU A 78 2.83 -1.78 -12.35
C LEU A 78 2.75 -3.11 -11.58
N SER A 79 2.48 -3.08 -10.27
CA SER A 79 2.26 -4.30 -9.47
C SER A 79 1.10 -5.14 -9.99
N PHE A 80 -0.04 -4.50 -10.28
CA PHE A 80 -1.23 -5.14 -10.85
C PHE A 80 -0.92 -5.78 -12.21
N LEU A 81 -0.30 -5.03 -13.13
CA LEU A 81 0.03 -5.53 -14.47
C LEU A 81 1.03 -6.69 -14.41
N SER A 82 2.07 -6.58 -13.58
CA SER A 82 3.08 -7.64 -13.41
C SER A 82 2.42 -8.95 -12.99
N LEU A 83 1.54 -8.90 -11.99
CA LEU A 83 0.87 -10.08 -11.45
C LEU A 83 -0.23 -10.60 -12.37
N LEU A 84 -0.92 -9.72 -13.11
CA LEU A 84 -1.88 -10.12 -14.14
C LEU A 84 -1.21 -10.96 -15.24
N PHE A 85 -0.12 -10.43 -15.82
CA PHE A 85 0.61 -11.16 -16.86
C PHE A 85 1.25 -12.45 -16.32
N LEU A 86 1.72 -12.44 -15.06
CA LEU A 86 2.22 -13.65 -14.40
C LEU A 86 1.13 -14.74 -14.29
N VAL A 87 -0.06 -14.39 -13.78
CA VAL A 87 -1.20 -15.32 -13.69
C VAL A 87 -1.61 -15.84 -15.06
N ILE A 88 -1.69 -14.97 -16.07
CA ILE A 88 -2.05 -15.37 -17.44
C ILE A 88 -1.08 -16.45 -17.93
N GLY A 89 0.23 -16.22 -17.86
CA GLY A 89 1.16 -17.23 -18.36
C GLY A 89 1.22 -18.51 -17.51
N CYS A 90 1.03 -18.44 -16.19
CA CYS A 90 0.86 -19.63 -15.36
C CYS A 90 -0.37 -20.47 -15.76
N LEU A 91 -1.47 -19.83 -16.17
CA LEU A 91 -2.66 -20.52 -16.69
C LEU A 91 -2.36 -21.20 -18.04
N PHE A 92 -1.67 -20.51 -18.95
CA PHE A 92 -1.26 -21.10 -20.24
C PHE A 92 -0.34 -22.31 -20.05
N ASP A 93 0.62 -22.24 -19.13
CA ASP A 93 1.52 -23.35 -18.78
C ASP A 93 0.80 -24.56 -18.14
N LEU A 94 -0.38 -24.36 -17.57
CA LEU A 94 -1.20 -25.43 -16.99
C LEU A 94 -2.18 -26.04 -18.01
N CYS A 95 -2.73 -25.22 -18.92
CA CYS A 95 -3.69 -25.67 -19.92
C CYS A 95 -3.06 -26.49 -21.06
N VAL A 96 -1.77 -26.28 -21.35
CA VAL A 96 -1.08 -26.93 -22.47
C VAL A 96 -0.15 -28.03 -21.93
N PHE A 97 -0.63 -29.28 -22.00
CA PHE A 97 0.04 -30.45 -21.43
C PHE A 97 1.30 -30.90 -22.19
N ALA A 98 1.42 -30.59 -23.49
CA ALA A 98 2.58 -30.92 -24.31
C ALA A 98 3.24 -29.64 -24.84
N PRO A 99 4.58 -29.50 -24.80
CA PRO A 99 5.27 -28.33 -25.32
C PRO A 99 4.95 -28.17 -26.82
N SER A 100 4.08 -27.22 -27.15
CA SER A 100 3.81 -26.83 -28.52
C SER A 100 4.75 -25.69 -28.92
N PRO A 101 5.18 -25.60 -30.19
CA PRO A 101 5.98 -24.47 -30.66
C PRO A 101 5.31 -23.12 -30.39
N ALA A 102 3.97 -23.07 -30.42
CA ALA A 102 3.18 -21.88 -30.09
C ALA A 102 3.29 -21.49 -28.61
N LEU A 103 3.25 -22.46 -27.68
CA LEU A 103 3.42 -22.19 -26.25
C LEU A 103 4.84 -21.69 -25.95
N LEU A 104 5.85 -22.30 -26.59
CA LEU A 104 7.23 -21.89 -26.41
C LEU A 104 7.47 -20.47 -26.94
N PHE A 105 6.89 -20.15 -28.10
CA PHE A 105 6.91 -18.81 -28.67
C PHE A 105 6.25 -17.81 -27.72
N PHE A 106 5.05 -18.11 -27.22
CA PHE A 106 4.36 -17.26 -26.24
C PHE A 106 5.20 -17.04 -24.99
N ARG A 107 5.79 -18.10 -24.43
CA ARG A 107 6.63 -18.01 -23.22
C ARG A 107 7.85 -17.13 -23.43
N ALA A 108 8.57 -17.31 -24.53
CA ALA A 108 9.79 -16.57 -24.85
C ALA A 108 9.53 -15.12 -25.25
N HIS A 109 8.56 -14.88 -26.14
CA HIS A 109 8.41 -13.60 -26.85
C HIS A 109 7.24 -12.76 -26.37
N ILE A 110 6.40 -13.26 -25.47
CA ILE A 110 5.24 -12.52 -24.94
C ILE A 110 5.25 -12.50 -23.42
N TRP A 111 5.31 -13.66 -22.77
CA TRP A 111 5.06 -13.73 -21.33
C TRP A 111 6.26 -13.30 -20.47
N LEU A 112 7.38 -14.04 -20.54
CA LEU A 112 8.53 -13.79 -19.66
C LEU A 112 9.16 -12.41 -19.90
N PHE A 113 9.19 -11.97 -21.16
CA PHE A 113 9.70 -10.63 -21.49
C PHE A 113 8.88 -9.52 -20.82
N VAL A 114 7.54 -9.59 -20.89
CA VAL A 114 6.65 -8.55 -20.32
C VAL A 114 6.79 -8.53 -18.80
N VAL A 115 6.72 -9.70 -18.15
CA VAL A 115 6.79 -9.80 -16.69
C VAL A 115 8.13 -9.25 -16.18
N ASN A 116 9.25 -9.66 -16.76
CA ASN A 116 10.58 -9.20 -16.34
C ASN A 116 10.76 -7.69 -16.56
N SER A 117 10.23 -7.15 -17.65
CA SER A 117 10.28 -5.71 -17.95
C SER A 117 9.45 -4.89 -16.96
N LEU A 118 8.26 -5.37 -16.60
CA LEU A 118 7.39 -4.71 -15.62
C LEU A 118 7.97 -4.76 -14.20
N ILE A 119 8.56 -5.88 -13.79
CA ILE A 119 9.22 -6.01 -12.48
C ILE A 119 10.46 -5.09 -12.38
N ALA A 120 11.24 -4.97 -13.46
CA ALA A 120 12.35 -4.03 -13.52
C ALA A 120 11.88 -2.57 -13.41
N ALA A 121 10.84 -2.20 -14.17
CA ALA A 121 10.24 -0.86 -14.11
C ALA A 121 9.69 -0.54 -12.71
N TYR A 122 9.02 -1.51 -12.08
CA TYR A 122 8.50 -1.41 -10.73
C TYR A 122 9.61 -1.13 -9.70
N SER A 123 10.73 -1.85 -9.80
CA SER A 123 11.89 -1.70 -8.90
C SER A 123 12.50 -0.30 -8.99
N PHE A 124 12.69 0.20 -10.22
CA PHE A 124 13.21 1.55 -10.44
C PHE A 124 12.24 2.64 -9.95
N LEU A 125 10.93 2.42 -10.08
CA LEU A 125 9.93 3.36 -9.59
C LEU A 125 9.98 3.54 -8.06
N ILE A 126 10.42 2.52 -7.30
CA ILE A 126 10.63 2.65 -5.85
C ILE A 126 11.82 3.56 -5.53
N VAL A 127 12.91 3.48 -6.31
CA VAL A 127 14.02 4.44 -6.22
C VAL A 127 13.50 5.86 -6.45
N VAL A 128 12.69 6.05 -7.50
CA VAL A 128 12.05 7.34 -7.80
C VAL A 128 11.17 7.83 -6.65
N LEU A 129 10.40 6.95 -6.00
CA LEU A 129 9.61 7.30 -4.81
C LEU A 129 10.50 7.79 -3.66
N CYS A 130 11.64 7.15 -3.43
CA CYS A 130 12.59 7.56 -2.40
C CYS A 130 13.22 8.93 -2.71
N ILE A 131 13.54 9.19 -3.98
CA ILE A 131 14.06 10.48 -4.46
C ILE A 131 12.99 11.57 -4.34
N ASP A 132 11.75 11.33 -4.81
CA ASP A 132 10.65 12.29 -4.71
C ASP A 132 10.43 12.72 -3.26
N ARG A 133 10.46 11.75 -2.33
CA ARG A 133 10.33 12.02 -0.90
C ARG A 133 11.50 12.83 -0.34
N TYR A 134 12.72 12.54 -0.77
CA TYR A 134 13.94 13.25 -0.35
C TYR A 134 13.95 14.70 -0.83
N VAL A 135 13.65 14.94 -2.09
CA VAL A 135 13.55 16.30 -2.66
C VAL A 135 12.44 17.09 -1.96
N ALA A 136 11.30 16.45 -1.69
CA ALA A 136 10.19 17.07 -0.97
C ALA A 136 10.55 17.50 0.47
N LEU A 137 11.47 16.78 1.14
CA LEU A 137 11.93 17.12 2.49
C LEU A 137 13.05 18.17 2.49
N THR A 138 13.97 18.10 1.54
CA THR A 138 15.17 18.96 1.52
C THR A 138 14.91 20.32 0.87
N ARG A 139 14.12 20.36 -0.21
CA ARG A 139 13.86 21.58 -0.99
C ARG A 139 12.37 21.75 -1.28
N PRO A 140 11.54 22.11 -0.28
CA PRO A 140 10.08 22.15 -0.43
C PRO A 140 9.60 23.20 -1.44
N LEU A 141 10.27 24.35 -1.55
CA LEU A 141 9.94 25.40 -2.53
C LEU A 141 10.24 24.94 -3.96
N TYR A 142 11.45 24.40 -4.18
CA TYR A 142 11.83 23.81 -5.46
C TYR A 142 10.88 22.67 -5.85
N TYR A 143 10.54 21.80 -4.91
CA TYR A 143 9.59 20.71 -5.13
C TYR A 143 8.21 21.22 -5.57
N ARG A 144 7.66 22.23 -4.88
CA ARG A 144 6.34 22.78 -5.23
C ARG A 144 6.33 23.46 -6.60
N VAL A 145 7.43 24.10 -7.00
CA VAL A 145 7.54 24.87 -8.24
C VAL A 145 7.96 24.01 -9.43
N HIS A 146 8.88 23.05 -9.28
CA HIS A 146 9.43 22.27 -10.38
C HIS A 146 8.89 20.84 -10.45
N PHE A 147 8.66 20.18 -9.30
CA PHE A 147 8.16 18.79 -9.26
C PHE A 147 6.63 18.71 -9.40
N VAL A 148 5.90 19.69 -8.85
CA VAL A 148 4.42 19.67 -8.79
C VAL A 148 3.75 20.53 -9.87
N ARG A 149 4.28 21.72 -10.16
CA ARG A 149 3.70 22.64 -11.17
C ARG A 149 4.66 22.78 -12.35
N TYR A 150 4.41 22.07 -13.44
CA TYR A 150 5.18 22.21 -14.68
C TYR A 150 4.97 23.61 -15.29
N ARG A 151 5.68 24.64 -14.80
CA ARG A 151 5.38 26.02 -15.24
C ARG A 151 6.56 26.92 -15.59
N VAL A 152 7.82 26.56 -15.32
CA VAL A 152 8.93 27.50 -15.58
C VAL A 152 10.21 26.85 -16.13
N SER A 153 10.48 25.57 -15.85
CA SER A 153 11.78 24.97 -16.18
C SER A 153 11.99 24.60 -17.66
N ALA A 154 10.94 24.60 -18.48
CA ALA A 154 10.99 24.11 -19.86
C ALA A 154 11.70 25.06 -20.85
N TYR A 155 12.01 26.30 -20.44
CA TYR A 155 12.46 27.34 -21.38
C TYR A 155 13.98 27.44 -21.56
N ARG A 156 14.80 26.85 -20.67
CA ARG A 156 16.27 26.99 -20.70
C ARG A 156 17.02 25.71 -21.05
N ASN A 157 16.46 24.54 -20.74
CA ASN A 157 16.93 23.22 -21.18
C ASN A 157 15.79 22.19 -21.07
N PRO A 158 15.11 21.83 -22.18
CA PRO A 158 13.89 21.02 -22.12
C PRO A 158 14.16 19.57 -21.69
N ILE A 159 15.31 18.99 -22.05
CA ILE A 159 15.63 17.58 -21.74
C ILE A 159 15.98 17.40 -20.26
N SER A 160 16.89 18.22 -19.72
CA SER A 160 17.26 18.14 -18.29
C SER A 160 16.12 18.62 -17.38
N GLY A 161 15.31 19.57 -17.84
CA GLY A 161 14.09 20.01 -17.16
C GLY A 161 13.02 18.91 -17.09
N LEU A 162 12.82 18.15 -18.18
CA LEU A 162 11.88 17.04 -18.22
C LEU A 162 12.33 15.89 -17.31
N LEU A 163 13.60 15.51 -17.34
CA LEU A 163 14.17 14.42 -16.53
C LEU A 163 14.05 14.68 -15.01
N GLN A 164 14.08 15.96 -14.61
CA GLN A 164 13.93 16.39 -13.21
C GLN A 164 12.47 16.48 -12.75
N THR A 165 11.50 16.26 -13.64
CA THR A 165 10.08 16.25 -13.28
C THR A 165 9.60 14.86 -12.86
N ARG A 166 8.51 14.80 -12.08
CA ARG A 166 7.85 13.52 -11.75
C ARG A 166 7.50 12.69 -12.97
N LEU A 167 7.04 13.35 -14.03
CA LEU A 167 6.70 12.69 -15.30
C LEU A 167 7.96 12.11 -15.97
N GLY A 168 9.06 12.85 -15.99
CA GLY A 168 10.33 12.36 -16.55
C GLY A 168 10.89 11.16 -15.79
N MET A 169 10.79 11.13 -14.47
CA MET A 169 11.23 9.97 -13.68
C MET A 169 10.33 8.74 -13.90
N ILE A 170 9.01 8.94 -14.05
CA ILE A 170 8.09 7.86 -14.45
C ILE A 170 8.45 7.35 -15.85
N LEU A 171 8.72 8.25 -16.79
CA LEU A 171 9.13 7.90 -18.15
C LEU A 171 10.46 7.12 -18.15
N GLY A 172 11.40 7.48 -17.27
CA GLY A 172 12.64 6.71 -17.08
C GLY A 172 12.39 5.25 -16.66
N SER A 173 11.37 5.00 -15.83
CA SER A 173 10.97 3.64 -15.44
C SER A 173 10.47 2.84 -16.66
N PHE A 174 9.75 3.49 -17.57
CA PHE A 174 9.27 2.90 -18.81
C PHE A 174 10.42 2.62 -19.79
N VAL A 175 11.37 3.55 -19.93
CA VAL A 175 12.57 3.35 -20.75
C VAL A 175 13.37 2.14 -20.27
N LEU A 176 13.54 1.99 -18.96
CA LEU A 176 14.21 0.82 -18.39
C LEU A 176 13.45 -0.48 -18.71
N ALA A 177 12.11 -0.47 -18.66
CA ALA A 177 11.29 -1.60 -19.07
C ALA A 177 11.57 -2.00 -20.53
N VAL A 178 11.65 -1.02 -21.44
CA VAL A 178 11.96 -1.26 -22.86
C VAL A 178 13.37 -1.82 -23.03
N ILE A 179 14.37 -1.28 -22.31
CA ILE A 179 15.74 -1.81 -22.35
C ILE A 179 15.77 -3.27 -21.89
N CYS A 180 15.07 -3.61 -20.81
CA CYS A 180 14.95 -4.98 -20.32
C CYS A 180 14.23 -5.90 -21.33
N ALA A 181 13.19 -5.41 -21.99
CA ALA A 181 12.48 -6.14 -23.04
C ALA A 181 13.39 -6.46 -24.23
N VAL A 182 14.12 -5.45 -24.74
CA VAL A 182 15.06 -5.61 -25.85
C VAL A 182 16.19 -6.56 -25.46
N LYS A 183 16.76 -6.41 -24.26
CA LYS A 183 17.76 -7.33 -23.70
C LYS A 183 17.26 -8.78 -23.73
N TRP A 184 16.04 -9.02 -23.26
CA TRP A 184 15.46 -10.35 -23.23
C TRP A 184 15.31 -10.96 -24.63
N LEU A 185 14.77 -10.19 -25.57
CA LEU A 185 14.51 -10.66 -26.93
C LEU A 185 15.79 -10.92 -27.73
N LEU A 186 16.85 -10.16 -27.49
CA LEU A 186 18.13 -10.35 -28.20
C LEU A 186 18.93 -11.56 -27.69
N PHE A 187 18.80 -11.89 -26.41
CA PHE A 187 19.70 -12.84 -25.75
C PHE A 187 19.10 -14.23 -25.54
N ASN A 188 17.78 -14.38 -25.65
CA ASN A 188 17.12 -15.67 -25.53
C ASN A 188 16.77 -16.24 -26.89
N ARG A 189 16.97 -17.54 -27.06
CA ARG A 189 16.56 -18.30 -28.24
C ARG A 189 15.72 -19.52 -27.85
N MET A 190 14.91 -19.98 -28.80
CA MET A 190 14.13 -21.21 -28.63
C MET A 190 14.98 -22.39 -29.12
N GLN A 191 15.28 -23.35 -28.23
CA GLN A 191 16.06 -24.56 -28.57
C GLN A 191 15.59 -25.75 -27.70
N ASP A 192 15.48 -26.94 -28.29
CA ASP A 192 15.09 -28.19 -27.61
C ASP A 192 13.81 -28.08 -26.77
N ASN A 193 12.75 -27.48 -27.33
CA ASN A 193 11.48 -27.21 -26.64
C ASN A 193 11.59 -26.33 -25.36
N ASN A 194 12.71 -25.63 -25.19
CA ASN A 194 12.95 -24.71 -24.07
C ASN A 194 13.48 -23.35 -24.54
N VAL A 195 13.40 -22.38 -23.64
CA VAL A 195 14.01 -21.05 -23.83
C VAL A 195 15.39 -21.12 -23.20
N LYS A 196 16.44 -20.99 -24.01
CA LYS A 196 17.84 -21.01 -23.56
C LYS A 196 18.52 -19.70 -23.95
N GLU A 197 19.51 -19.29 -23.17
CA GLU A 197 20.36 -18.16 -23.56
C GLU A 197 21.16 -18.51 -24.82
N ASN A 198 21.40 -17.52 -25.67
CA ASN A 198 22.10 -17.74 -26.94
C ASN A 198 23.61 -17.94 -26.71
N GLU A 199 24.08 -19.17 -26.85
CA GLU A 199 25.46 -19.60 -26.59
C GLU A 199 26.54 -18.76 -27.28
N TYR A 200 26.32 -18.35 -28.54
CA TYR A 200 27.24 -17.49 -29.28
C TYR A 200 27.40 -16.10 -28.67
N ILE A 201 26.33 -15.60 -28.03
CA ILE A 201 26.32 -14.30 -27.37
C ILE A 201 26.87 -14.46 -25.94
N THR A 202 26.49 -15.52 -25.22
CA THR A 202 26.92 -15.74 -23.84
C THR A 202 28.41 -16.06 -23.69
N ALA A 203 29.03 -16.66 -24.72
CA ALA A 203 30.47 -16.90 -24.77
C ALA A 203 31.30 -15.61 -24.92
N ASN A 204 30.68 -14.48 -25.31
CA ASN A 204 31.38 -13.22 -25.47
C ASN A 204 31.61 -12.55 -24.09
N TRP A 205 32.87 -12.23 -23.77
CA TRP A 205 33.22 -11.54 -22.53
C TRP A 205 32.48 -10.21 -22.33
N ALA A 206 32.18 -9.49 -23.42
CA ALA A 206 31.43 -8.24 -23.37
C ALA A 206 29.98 -8.45 -22.91
N TYR A 207 29.37 -9.59 -23.30
CA TYR A 207 28.06 -9.98 -22.80
C TYR A 207 28.11 -10.28 -21.30
N VAL A 208 29.10 -11.06 -20.84
CA VAL A 208 29.24 -11.41 -19.42
C VAL A 208 29.42 -10.14 -18.58
N LEU A 209 30.23 -9.20 -19.06
CA LEU A 209 30.40 -7.88 -18.44
C LEU A 209 29.07 -7.12 -18.38
N PHE A 210 28.33 -7.05 -19.50
CA PHE A 210 27.05 -6.35 -19.56
C PHE A 210 25.98 -7.00 -18.67
N ARG A 211 25.88 -8.34 -18.67
CA ARG A 211 24.98 -9.11 -17.79
C ARG A 211 25.28 -8.81 -16.33
N THR A 212 26.55 -8.90 -15.94
CA THR A 212 26.99 -8.63 -14.57
C THR A 212 26.70 -7.19 -14.17
N ALA A 213 27.07 -6.21 -15.00
CA ALA A 213 26.79 -4.79 -14.75
C ALA A 213 25.29 -4.51 -14.63
N SER A 214 24.47 -5.14 -15.47
CA SER A 214 23.02 -5.03 -15.43
C SER A 214 22.44 -5.55 -14.11
N VAL A 215 22.87 -6.73 -13.63
CA VAL A 215 22.40 -7.29 -12.35
C VAL A 215 22.86 -6.43 -11.17
N VAL A 216 24.13 -6.01 -11.16
CA VAL A 216 24.69 -5.12 -10.13
C VAL A 216 23.90 -3.82 -10.07
N PHE A 217 23.62 -3.19 -11.21
CA PHE A 217 22.91 -1.91 -11.23
C PHE A 217 21.44 -2.08 -10.81
N GLN A 218 20.74 -3.06 -11.38
CA GLN A 218 19.30 -3.27 -11.20
C GLN A 218 18.93 -3.67 -9.76
N TYR A 219 19.77 -4.48 -9.09
CA TYR A 219 19.44 -5.03 -7.78
C TYR A 219 20.32 -4.45 -6.66
N PHE A 220 21.64 -4.47 -6.81
CA PHE A 220 22.54 -4.08 -5.72
C PHE A 220 22.64 -2.57 -5.58
N VAL A 221 22.99 -1.84 -6.65
CA VAL A 221 23.10 -0.37 -6.62
C VAL A 221 21.74 0.26 -6.30
N CYS A 222 20.67 -0.16 -6.99
CA CYS A 222 19.31 0.30 -6.66
C CYS A 222 18.95 0.03 -5.20
N GLY A 223 19.23 -1.16 -4.67
CA GLY A 223 18.99 -1.53 -3.27
C GLY A 223 19.72 -0.60 -2.29
N VAL A 224 21.02 -0.41 -2.50
CA VAL A 224 21.85 0.49 -1.66
C VAL A 224 21.32 1.92 -1.71
N VAL A 225 21.02 2.44 -2.91
CA VAL A 225 20.47 3.79 -3.08
C VAL A 225 19.13 3.95 -2.35
N MET A 226 18.23 2.97 -2.44
CA MET A 226 16.94 3.01 -1.73
C MET A 226 17.11 3.04 -0.22
N VAL A 227 18.02 2.22 0.33
CA VAL A 227 18.30 2.18 1.77
C VAL A 227 18.90 3.49 2.24
N LEU A 228 19.93 4.00 1.55
CA LEU A 228 20.57 5.28 1.89
C LEU A 228 19.58 6.44 1.84
N LEU A 229 18.78 6.55 0.77
CA LEU A 229 17.76 7.57 0.65
C LEU A 229 16.68 7.44 1.74
N SER A 230 16.28 6.21 2.10
CA SER A 230 15.31 5.98 3.16
C SER A 230 15.83 6.41 4.54
N ILE A 231 17.11 6.12 4.84
CA ILE A 231 17.78 6.60 6.06
C ILE A 231 17.84 8.12 6.06
N CYS A 232 18.30 8.74 4.96
CA CYS A 232 18.33 10.19 4.81
C CYS A 232 16.94 10.84 5.00
N ASN A 233 15.89 10.23 4.45
CA ASN A 233 14.51 10.69 4.61
C ASN A 233 14.07 10.67 6.08
N VAL A 234 14.38 9.61 6.83
CA VAL A 234 14.04 9.49 8.26
C VAL A 234 14.83 10.50 9.10
N LEU A 235 16.14 10.62 8.87
CA LEU A 235 17.02 11.56 9.58
C LEU A 235 16.57 13.00 9.36
N ARG A 236 16.35 13.38 8.09
CA ARG A 236 15.90 14.73 7.73
C ARG A 236 14.53 15.04 8.30
N LEU A 237 13.62 14.07 8.31
CA LEU A 237 12.30 14.25 8.93
C LEU A 237 12.41 14.51 10.44
N LYS A 238 13.31 13.80 11.15
CA LYS A 238 13.56 14.00 12.58
C LYS A 238 14.17 15.37 12.88
N GLU A 239 15.04 15.86 12.00
CA GLU A 239 15.62 17.20 12.09
C GLU A 239 14.55 18.28 11.88
N LEU A 240 13.79 18.20 10.78
CA LEU A 240 12.70 19.15 10.48
C LEU A 240 11.61 19.14 11.55
N SER A 241 11.30 17.98 12.15
CA SER A 241 10.32 17.92 13.23
C SER A 241 10.76 18.68 14.47
N ARG A 242 12.08 18.70 14.75
CA ARG A 242 12.68 19.47 15.84
C ARG A 242 12.70 20.96 15.51
N ALA A 243 13.12 21.32 14.28
CA ALA A 243 13.12 22.72 13.83
C ALA A 243 11.73 23.35 13.89
N HIS A 244 10.71 22.68 13.33
CA HIS A 244 9.33 23.20 13.38
C HIS A 244 8.75 23.23 14.80
N ALA A 245 9.22 22.41 15.74
CA ALA A 245 8.76 22.48 17.13
C ALA A 245 9.17 23.82 17.79
N ASN A 246 10.28 24.39 17.34
CA ASN A 246 10.81 25.67 17.84
C ASN A 246 10.26 26.89 17.08
N GLU A 247 9.57 26.70 15.95
CA GLU A 247 9.10 27.78 15.09
C GLU A 247 7.62 28.11 15.33
N LEU A 248 7.35 29.30 15.88
CA LEU A 248 6.01 29.79 16.26
C LEU A 248 5.05 30.10 15.08
N ARG A 249 5.55 30.12 13.84
CA ARG A 249 4.77 30.58 12.66
C ARG A 249 3.74 29.57 12.16
N MET A 250 3.91 28.28 12.45
CA MET A 250 2.95 27.24 12.05
C MET A 250 1.96 26.95 13.17
N SER A 251 0.66 27.00 12.86
CA SER A 251 -0.36 26.52 13.78
C SER A 251 -0.09 25.06 14.13
N GLU A 252 -0.39 24.70 15.38
CA GLU A 252 -0.11 23.36 15.88
C GLU A 252 -0.76 22.30 15.00
N ARG A 253 -2.04 22.52 14.62
CA ARG A 253 -2.77 21.66 13.68
C ARG A 253 -2.05 21.50 12.34
N ALA A 254 -1.54 22.57 11.73
CA ALA A 254 -0.84 22.46 10.44
C ALA A 254 0.47 21.68 10.58
N ARG A 255 1.22 21.92 11.66
CA ARG A 255 2.51 21.30 11.94
C ARG A 255 2.42 19.79 12.10
N SER A 256 1.44 19.31 12.86
CA SER A 256 1.29 17.87 13.10
C SER A 256 0.64 17.16 11.91
N THR A 257 -0.25 17.80 11.13
CA THR A 257 -0.74 17.22 9.86
C THR A 257 0.38 17.06 8.84
N TRP A 258 1.26 18.07 8.76
CA TRP A 258 2.47 17.96 7.95
C TRP A 258 3.35 16.79 8.42
N ARG A 259 3.61 16.69 9.72
CA ARG A 259 4.43 15.64 10.33
C ARG A 259 3.89 14.25 10.05
N THR A 260 2.59 14.01 10.27
CA THR A 260 1.95 12.71 10.07
C THR A 260 2.02 12.28 8.61
N ASN A 261 1.66 13.15 7.66
CA ASN A 261 1.73 12.84 6.22
C ASN A 261 3.15 12.48 5.77
N HIS A 262 4.14 13.26 6.22
CA HIS A 262 5.54 13.04 5.83
C HIS A 262 6.12 11.77 6.46
N ARG A 263 5.74 11.49 7.72
CA ARG A 263 6.14 10.27 8.44
C ARG A 263 5.55 9.02 7.83
N THR A 264 4.29 9.04 7.43
CA THR A 264 3.64 7.92 6.75
C THR A 264 4.35 7.57 5.45
N ILE A 265 4.65 8.56 4.61
CA ILE A 265 5.35 8.31 3.34
C ILE A 265 6.78 7.80 3.58
N ALA A 266 7.52 8.40 4.53
CA ALA A 266 8.87 7.94 4.87
C ALA A 266 8.90 6.50 5.39
N LYS A 267 7.90 6.10 6.21
CA LYS A 267 7.74 4.71 6.66
C LYS A 267 7.50 3.77 5.48
N ILE A 268 6.60 4.13 4.55
CA ILE A 268 6.32 3.32 3.35
C ILE A 268 7.60 3.15 2.53
N CYS A 269 8.33 4.22 2.22
CA CYS A 269 9.61 4.14 1.49
C CYS A 269 10.61 3.22 2.21
N SER A 270 10.71 3.31 3.54
CA SER A 270 11.61 2.47 4.33
C SER A 270 11.23 0.99 4.26
N PHE A 271 9.94 0.66 4.39
CA PHE A 271 9.48 -0.72 4.25
C PHE A 271 9.74 -1.28 2.85
N LEU A 272 9.47 -0.48 1.80
CA LEU A 272 9.73 -0.87 0.42
C LEU A 272 11.22 -1.10 0.15
N ALA A 273 12.11 -0.24 0.68
CA ALA A 273 13.55 -0.39 0.53
C ALA A 273 14.08 -1.65 1.24
N ILE A 274 13.64 -1.88 2.49
CA ILE A 274 14.03 -3.06 3.27
C ILE A 274 13.53 -4.33 2.61
N SER A 275 12.25 -4.39 2.21
CA SER A 275 11.69 -5.56 1.54
C SER A 275 12.34 -5.80 0.18
N PHE A 276 12.70 -4.76 -0.56
CA PHE A 276 13.42 -4.91 -1.83
C PHE A 276 14.74 -5.65 -1.63
N VAL A 277 15.56 -5.20 -0.67
CA VAL A 277 16.85 -5.85 -0.36
C VAL A 277 16.65 -7.29 0.11
N LEU A 278 15.74 -7.50 1.06
CA LEU A 278 15.48 -8.82 1.64
C LEU A 278 15.04 -9.87 0.61
N PHE A 279 14.23 -9.48 -0.38
CA PHE A 279 13.67 -10.43 -1.33
C PHE A 279 14.41 -10.47 -2.68
N ASN A 280 14.94 -9.34 -3.15
CA ASN A 280 15.55 -9.28 -4.49
C ASN A 280 17.05 -9.56 -4.50
N TRP A 281 17.81 -9.30 -3.42
CA TRP A 281 19.24 -9.64 -3.41
C TRP A 281 19.47 -11.15 -3.44
N PRO A 282 18.83 -11.97 -2.57
CA PRO A 282 18.98 -13.42 -2.63
C PRO A 282 18.53 -13.98 -3.98
N TYR A 283 17.41 -13.49 -4.51
CA TYR A 283 16.93 -13.82 -5.85
C TYR A 283 17.99 -13.52 -6.92
N SER A 284 18.55 -12.31 -6.93
CA SER A 284 19.51 -11.90 -7.96
C SER A 284 20.81 -12.70 -7.93
N LEU A 285 21.24 -13.17 -6.75
CA LEU A 285 22.38 -14.06 -6.62
C LEU A 285 22.08 -15.43 -7.21
N VAL A 286 20.93 -16.01 -6.88
CA VAL A 286 20.52 -17.31 -7.42
C VAL A 286 20.31 -17.25 -8.93
N ASP A 287 19.70 -16.18 -9.44
CA ASP A 287 19.51 -15.93 -10.88
C ASP A 287 20.85 -15.71 -11.61
N TYR A 288 21.81 -15.04 -10.98
CA TYR A 288 23.14 -14.84 -11.56
C TYR A 288 23.93 -16.15 -11.68
N PHE A 289 23.88 -16.99 -10.64
CA PHE A 289 24.55 -18.30 -10.63
C PHE A 289 23.70 -19.43 -11.23
N TYR A 290 22.53 -19.12 -11.79
CA TYR A 290 21.68 -20.11 -12.42
C TYR A 290 22.37 -20.69 -13.66
N ALA A 291 22.50 -22.01 -13.69
CA ALA A 291 22.90 -22.79 -14.84
C ALA A 291 22.03 -24.05 -14.91
N ASP A 292 21.67 -24.47 -16.13
CA ASP A 292 20.79 -25.62 -16.34
C ASP A 292 21.34 -26.90 -15.70
N GLU A 293 22.66 -27.07 -15.69
CA GLU A 293 23.36 -28.19 -15.06
C GLU A 293 23.18 -28.23 -13.53
N ILE A 294 23.24 -27.05 -12.88
CA ILE A 294 23.10 -26.92 -11.43
C ILE A 294 21.64 -27.09 -11.01
N ASN A 295 20.69 -26.72 -11.87
CA ASN A 295 19.25 -26.83 -11.59
C ASN A 295 18.73 -28.28 -11.57
N VAL A 296 19.50 -29.26 -12.05
CA VAL A 296 19.19 -30.68 -11.88
C VAL A 296 19.36 -31.11 -10.41
N VAL A 297 20.15 -30.38 -9.63
CA VAL A 297 20.40 -30.67 -8.22
C VAL A 297 19.17 -30.29 -7.37
N PRO A 298 18.56 -31.23 -6.62
CA PRO A 298 17.27 -31.00 -5.95
C PRO A 298 17.25 -29.81 -5.00
N TRP A 299 18.30 -29.60 -4.20
CA TRP A 299 18.34 -28.49 -3.24
C TRP A 299 18.40 -27.12 -3.95
N PHE A 300 19.09 -27.03 -5.09
CA PHE A 300 19.21 -25.79 -5.85
C PHE A 300 17.91 -25.47 -6.60
N ALA A 301 17.22 -26.49 -7.12
CA ALA A 301 15.90 -26.34 -7.71
C ALA A 301 14.87 -25.81 -6.69
N VAL A 302 14.89 -26.33 -5.46
CA VAL A 302 14.06 -25.84 -4.35
C VAL A 302 14.44 -24.40 -4.00
N LEU A 303 15.73 -24.10 -3.86
CA LEU A 303 16.20 -22.74 -3.57
C LEU A 303 15.72 -21.74 -4.63
N SER A 304 15.87 -22.08 -5.91
CA SER A 304 15.42 -21.25 -7.03
C SER A 304 13.91 -21.02 -7.00
N LEU A 305 13.11 -22.05 -6.72
CA LEU A 305 11.67 -21.91 -6.54
C LEU A 305 11.33 -20.96 -5.38
N VAL A 306 11.98 -21.14 -4.22
CA VAL A 306 11.76 -20.32 -3.04
C VAL A 306 12.12 -18.86 -3.33
N MET A 307 13.23 -18.59 -4.01
CA MET A 307 13.64 -17.24 -4.37
C MET A 307 12.68 -16.56 -5.36
N ASN A 308 12.17 -17.31 -6.35
CA ASN A 308 11.15 -16.79 -7.27
C ASN A 308 9.86 -16.40 -6.52
N LEU A 309 9.40 -17.26 -5.60
CA LEU A 309 8.24 -16.96 -4.75
C LEU A 309 8.49 -15.75 -3.85
N CYS A 310 9.69 -15.61 -3.29
CA CYS A 310 10.10 -14.43 -2.52
C CYS A 310 10.04 -13.13 -3.35
N GLN A 311 10.47 -13.17 -4.61
CA GLN A 311 10.39 -12.01 -5.50
C GLN A 311 8.93 -11.64 -5.81
N VAL A 312 8.05 -12.62 -6.04
CA VAL A 312 6.62 -12.35 -6.21
C VAL A 312 6.03 -11.79 -4.93
N LEU A 313 6.41 -12.33 -3.77
CA LEU A 313 5.91 -11.92 -2.45
C LEU A 313 6.20 -10.44 -2.16
N PHE A 314 7.38 -9.98 -2.57
CA PHE A 314 7.78 -8.58 -2.43
C PHE A 314 6.73 -7.61 -3.02
N ILE A 315 6.14 -7.93 -4.17
CA ILE A 315 5.08 -7.12 -4.79
C ILE A 315 3.76 -7.22 -4.00
N GLN A 316 3.46 -8.39 -3.41
CA GLN A 316 2.24 -8.61 -2.64
C GLN A 316 2.21 -7.83 -1.32
N LEU A 317 3.37 -7.58 -0.73
CA LEU A 317 3.49 -6.92 0.57
C LEU A 317 3.10 -5.44 0.57
N ASN A 318 2.99 -4.81 -0.60
CA ASN A 318 2.61 -3.40 -0.76
C ASN A 318 1.31 -3.05 -0.02
N LEU A 319 0.26 -3.86 -0.20
CA LEU A 319 -1.02 -3.66 0.47
C LEU A 319 -0.85 -3.56 1.99
N PHE A 320 -0.07 -4.47 2.56
CA PHE A 320 0.14 -4.58 4.01
C PHE A 320 1.01 -3.43 4.53
N PHE A 321 2.05 -3.02 3.80
CA PHE A 321 2.85 -1.87 4.20
C PHE A 321 2.04 -0.58 4.24
N PHE A 322 1.15 -0.37 3.27
CA PHE A 322 0.27 0.79 3.25
C PHE A 322 -0.77 0.74 4.37
N ALA A 323 -1.38 -0.42 4.61
CA ALA A 323 -2.29 -0.62 5.74
C ALA A 323 -1.58 -0.41 7.09
N PHE A 324 -0.34 -0.85 7.23
CA PHE A 324 0.43 -0.67 8.46
C PHE A 324 0.79 0.80 8.68
N CYS A 325 1.18 1.52 7.62
CA CYS A 325 1.70 2.88 7.73
C CYS A 325 0.60 3.96 7.75
N SER A 326 -0.56 3.71 7.15
CA SER A 326 -1.58 4.73 6.91
C SER A 326 -2.94 4.35 7.50
N ARG A 327 -3.36 5.09 8.54
CA ARG A 327 -4.69 4.96 9.16
C ARG A 327 -5.81 5.18 8.15
N SER A 328 -5.71 6.27 7.38
CA SER A 328 -6.66 6.60 6.32
C SER A 328 -6.77 5.48 5.28
N TYR A 329 -5.67 4.80 4.98
CA TYR A 329 -5.69 3.63 4.09
C TYR A 329 -6.47 2.47 4.72
N ARG A 330 -6.24 2.17 6.01
CA ARG A 330 -7.00 1.13 6.74
C ARG A 330 -8.48 1.45 6.80
N LYS A 331 -8.88 2.67 7.14
CA LYS A 331 -10.30 3.06 7.22
C LYS A 331 -10.99 2.88 5.87
N ILE A 332 -10.33 3.22 4.76
CA ILE A 332 -10.86 2.95 3.41
C ILE A 332 -10.93 1.46 3.12
N LEU A 333 -9.91 0.68 3.49
CA LEU A 333 -9.91 -0.77 3.37
C LEU A 333 -11.10 -1.38 4.14
N PHE A 334 -11.30 -0.97 5.40
CA PHE A 334 -12.46 -1.35 6.21
C PHE A 334 -13.78 -0.84 5.66
N HIS A 335 -13.83 0.30 4.99
CA HIS A 335 -15.04 0.76 4.32
C HIS A 335 -15.36 -0.10 3.08
N ILE A 336 -14.35 -0.56 2.35
CA ILE A 336 -14.51 -1.45 1.20
C ILE A 336 -14.96 -2.85 1.66
N PHE A 337 -14.40 -3.37 2.76
CA PHE A 337 -14.73 -4.70 3.28
C PHE A 337 -15.89 -4.74 4.29
N GLY A 338 -16.11 -3.65 5.02
CA GLY A 338 -17.16 -3.47 6.02
C GLY A 338 -18.52 -3.10 5.42
N ILE A 339 -18.62 -3.07 4.10
CA ILE A 339 -19.89 -3.20 3.39
C ILE A 339 -20.02 -4.64 2.90
N PRO A 340 -20.56 -5.51 3.76
CA PRO A 340 -21.54 -6.49 3.33
C PRO A 340 -22.85 -6.19 4.06
N PHE A 341 -23.98 -6.24 3.33
CA PHE A 341 -25.33 -6.41 3.87
C PHE A 341 -26.28 -5.22 4.14
N LEU A 342 -25.89 -3.94 4.16
CA LEU A 342 -26.85 -2.89 4.62
C LEU A 342 -27.07 -1.62 3.78
N ARG A 343 -26.48 -1.44 2.60
CA ARG A 343 -26.91 -0.36 1.67
C ARG A 343 -26.39 -0.57 0.26
N VAL A 344 -27.09 -1.41 -0.50
CA VAL A 344 -27.08 -1.30 -1.96
C VAL A 344 -27.87 -0.05 -2.31
N ARG A 345 -27.17 1.06 -2.60
CA ARG A 345 -27.73 2.11 -3.44
C ARG A 345 -26.65 2.68 -4.36
N ALA A 346 -26.69 2.15 -5.58
CA ALA A 346 -26.26 2.72 -6.86
C ALA A 346 -24.84 3.30 -6.96
N LEU A 347 -23.93 2.49 -7.51
CA LEU A 347 -22.92 2.98 -8.44
C LEU A 347 -23.55 3.01 -9.85
N MET A 348 -23.72 4.19 -10.43
CA MET A 348 -23.78 4.36 -11.88
C MET A 348 -22.98 5.61 -12.30
N PRO A 349 -22.43 5.63 -13.53
CA PRO A 349 -21.43 6.60 -13.97
C PRO A 349 -22.05 7.92 -14.46
N CYS A 350 -21.29 9.00 -14.36
CA CYS A 350 -21.62 10.30 -14.94
C CYS A 350 -21.57 10.25 -16.48
N CYS A 351 -22.66 10.65 -17.15
CA CYS A 351 -22.66 11.27 -18.47
C CYS A 351 -23.77 12.33 -18.53
N HIS A 352 -23.56 13.41 -19.26
CA HIS A 352 -24.32 14.68 -19.23
C HIS A 352 -25.63 14.64 -20.07
N PRO A 353 -26.47 15.71 -20.12
CA PRO A 353 -27.93 15.62 -20.11
C PRO A 353 -28.56 15.71 -21.51
N SER A 354 -29.72 15.08 -21.72
CA SER A 354 -30.86 15.63 -22.48
C SER A 354 -32.05 14.66 -22.46
N GLY A 355 -33.27 15.19 -22.50
CA GLY A 355 -34.44 14.48 -23.03
C GLY A 355 -35.41 13.87 -22.02
N LYS A 356 -36.58 14.50 -21.90
CA LYS A 356 -37.81 14.01 -21.23
C LYS A 356 -38.31 12.71 -21.90
N VAL A 357 -39.07 11.88 -21.16
CA VAL A 357 -40.47 11.48 -21.47
C VAL A 357 -40.91 10.20 -20.72
N HIS A 358 -42.09 10.33 -20.10
CA HIS A 358 -43.15 9.39 -19.66
C HIS A 358 -42.90 8.07 -18.91
N ILE A 359 -43.74 7.93 -17.87
CA ILE A 359 -44.06 6.75 -17.04
C ILE A 359 -45.39 6.16 -17.52
N THR A 360 -45.51 4.83 -17.59
CA THR A 360 -46.67 4.02 -17.14
C THR A 360 -46.30 2.54 -16.97
N PRO A 361 -46.98 1.75 -16.08
CA PRO A 361 -46.49 0.45 -15.62
C PRO A 361 -47.39 -0.78 -15.92
N ALA A 362 -46.79 -1.96 -15.65
CA ALA A 362 -47.36 -3.20 -15.10
C ALA A 362 -47.90 -4.31 -16.02
N SER A 363 -47.43 -5.55 -15.73
CA SER A 363 -48.12 -6.88 -15.77
C SER A 363 -47.06 -7.97 -16.08
N ALA A 364 -46.56 -8.78 -15.14
CA ALA A 364 -47.13 -9.98 -14.51
C ALA A 364 -47.30 -11.20 -15.43
N GLN A 365 -46.41 -12.21 -15.35
CA GLN A 365 -46.78 -13.65 -15.37
C GLN A 365 -45.62 -14.60 -15.01
N LYS A 366 -46.03 -15.81 -14.61
CA LYS A 366 -45.39 -16.80 -13.71
C LYS A 366 -44.93 -18.07 -14.51
N PRO A 367 -44.45 -19.18 -13.89
CA PRO A 367 -43.26 -19.95 -14.27
C PRO A 367 -43.55 -21.26 -15.06
N LYS A 368 -42.51 -21.98 -15.51
CA LYS A 368 -42.63 -23.41 -15.89
C LYS A 368 -41.35 -24.24 -15.62
N MET A 369 -41.62 -25.48 -15.21
CA MET A 369 -40.75 -26.50 -14.58
C MET A 369 -39.78 -27.25 -15.52
N LEU A 370 -38.77 -27.82 -14.85
CA LEU A 370 -37.77 -28.86 -15.21
C LEU A 370 -38.33 -30.14 -15.90
N PRO A 371 -37.46 -31.00 -16.50
CA PRO A 371 -36.96 -32.18 -15.75
C PRO A 371 -35.50 -32.67 -16.00
N LYS A 372 -34.94 -33.24 -14.91
CA LYS A 372 -34.05 -34.43 -14.70
C LYS A 372 -32.82 -34.70 -15.59
N GLU A 373 -31.59 -34.63 -15.05
CA GLU A 373 -30.82 -35.58 -14.19
C GLU A 373 -29.95 -36.59 -14.97
N SER A 374 -28.61 -36.43 -14.85
CA SER A 374 -27.66 -37.54 -14.75
C SER A 374 -26.39 -37.12 -13.97
N THR A 375 -26.26 -37.73 -12.80
CA THR A 375 -25.09 -38.00 -11.94
C THR A 375 -23.85 -38.44 -12.73
N SER A 376 -22.59 -38.31 -12.32
CA SER A 376 -21.89 -37.71 -11.18
C SER A 376 -20.39 -37.99 -11.39
N THR A 377 -19.51 -37.02 -11.20
CA THR A 377 -18.16 -37.31 -10.68
C THR A 377 -17.67 -36.08 -9.92
N ILE A 378 -17.98 -36.05 -8.62
CA ILE A 378 -17.47 -35.02 -7.71
C ILE A 378 -16.07 -35.46 -7.31
N VAL A 379 -15.04 -34.82 -7.87
CA VAL A 379 -13.70 -34.84 -7.29
C VAL A 379 -13.73 -33.90 -6.09
N SER A 380 -13.55 -34.47 -4.90
CA SER A 380 -13.48 -33.79 -3.62
C SER A 380 -12.30 -32.80 -3.57
N LEU A 381 -12.59 -31.53 -3.31
CA LEU A 381 -11.63 -30.43 -3.10
C LEU A 381 -11.56 -30.05 -1.60
N PRO A 382 -10.85 -30.81 -0.74
CA PRO A 382 -10.67 -30.41 0.66
C PRO A 382 -9.53 -29.39 0.86
N GLU A 383 -8.65 -29.19 -0.13
CA GLU A 383 -7.46 -28.31 0.00
C GLU A 383 -7.73 -26.84 -0.37
N MET A 384 -8.69 -26.55 -1.27
CA MET A 384 -9.04 -25.19 -1.68
C MET A 384 -9.71 -24.40 -0.54
N ASN A 385 -10.53 -25.06 0.27
CA ASN A 385 -11.16 -24.46 1.44
C ASN A 385 -10.14 -24.04 2.49
N LYS A 386 -9.04 -24.78 2.66
CA LYS A 386 -7.98 -24.44 3.63
C LYS A 386 -7.21 -23.19 3.20
N LEU A 387 -6.96 -23.00 1.91
CA LEU A 387 -6.26 -21.82 1.38
C LEU A 387 -7.13 -20.56 1.41
N LEU A 388 -8.42 -20.70 1.11
CA LEU A 388 -9.44 -19.65 1.27
C LEU A 388 -9.71 -19.32 2.75
N LEU A 389 -9.71 -20.31 3.65
CA LEU A 389 -9.74 -20.11 5.10
C LEU A 389 -8.47 -19.45 5.61
N LEU A 390 -7.29 -19.77 5.05
CA LEU A 390 -6.03 -19.14 5.44
C LEU A 390 -5.95 -17.68 4.95
N SER A 391 -6.44 -17.38 3.75
CA SER A 391 -6.51 -16.01 3.24
C SER A 391 -7.57 -15.20 3.99
N ALA A 392 -8.73 -15.79 4.29
CA ALA A 392 -9.74 -15.22 5.16
C ALA A 392 -9.23 -15.04 6.60
N LEU A 393 -8.41 -15.96 7.11
CA LEU A 393 -7.78 -15.86 8.45
C LEU A 393 -6.67 -14.81 8.46
N VAL A 394 -5.90 -14.63 7.38
CA VAL A 394 -4.92 -13.54 7.26
C VAL A 394 -5.62 -12.19 7.18
N VAL A 395 -6.73 -12.09 6.43
CA VAL A 395 -7.60 -10.90 6.38
C VAL A 395 -8.29 -10.67 7.73
N ALA A 396 -8.73 -11.72 8.42
CA ALA A 396 -9.34 -11.64 9.74
C ALA A 396 -8.33 -11.28 10.84
N VAL A 397 -7.11 -11.83 10.82
CA VAL A 397 -6.02 -11.49 11.76
C VAL A 397 -5.49 -10.08 11.50
N SER A 398 -5.53 -9.59 10.25
CA SER A 398 -5.29 -8.17 9.96
C SER A 398 -6.50 -7.26 10.26
N ALA A 399 -7.69 -7.84 10.46
CA ALA A 399 -8.89 -7.18 10.95
C ALA A 399 -9.03 -7.23 12.49
N ILE A 400 -8.32 -8.14 13.19
CA ILE A 400 -8.11 -8.04 14.63
C ILE A 400 -7.28 -6.79 14.83
N GLY A 401 -7.92 -5.73 15.33
CA GLY A 401 -7.26 -4.48 15.65
C GLY A 401 -6.18 -4.69 16.70
N ILE A 402 -4.96 -5.02 16.26
CA ILE A 402 -3.73 -4.98 17.06
C ILE A 402 -3.35 -3.50 17.32
N GLY A 403 -4.34 -2.65 17.58
CA GLY A 403 -4.13 -1.29 18.08
C GLY A 403 -3.96 -1.34 19.59
N ARG A 404 -2.97 -0.65 20.12
CA ARG A 404 -2.89 -0.47 21.57
C ARG A 404 -3.99 0.50 21.98
N THR A 405 -4.77 0.14 22.99
CA THR A 405 -5.72 1.08 23.60
C THR A 405 -4.95 2.19 24.29
N GLN A 406 -5.30 3.42 23.95
CA GLN A 406 -4.66 4.62 24.45
C GLN A 406 -5.74 5.61 24.86
N SER A 407 -5.44 6.41 25.89
CA SER A 407 -6.36 7.38 26.45
C SER A 407 -5.69 8.72 26.68
N SER A 408 -6.50 9.75 26.68
CA SER A 408 -6.13 11.11 27.01
C SER A 408 -7.28 11.77 27.77
N GLY A 409 -6.96 12.77 28.57
CA GLY A 409 -7.95 13.58 29.28
C GLY A 409 -7.54 15.04 29.32
N ALA A 410 -8.53 15.92 29.39
CA ALA A 410 -8.31 17.35 29.54
C ALA A 410 -9.28 17.95 30.55
N ARG A 411 -8.81 18.93 31.32
CA ARG A 411 -9.63 19.73 32.23
C ARG A 411 -9.31 21.22 32.07
N GLY A 412 -10.21 22.07 32.52
CA GLY A 412 -9.98 23.52 32.56
C GLY A 412 -11.23 24.30 32.96
N THR A 413 -11.12 25.62 32.92
CA THR A 413 -12.21 26.56 33.22
C THR A 413 -12.39 27.52 32.06
N LEU A 414 -13.61 27.68 31.59
CA LEU A 414 -13.96 28.60 30.51
C LEU A 414 -14.61 29.86 31.11
N MET A 415 -14.11 31.03 30.69
CA MET A 415 -14.63 32.34 31.07
C MET A 415 -15.14 33.06 29.83
N CYS A 416 -16.19 33.87 30.00
CA CYS A 416 -16.67 34.79 28.98
C CYS A 416 -16.75 36.19 29.60
N ASN A 417 -15.80 37.04 29.24
CA ASN A 417 -15.54 38.30 29.93
C ASN A 417 -15.35 38.03 31.44
N ASP A 418 -16.10 38.70 32.31
CA ASP A 418 -15.97 38.59 33.78
C ASP A 418 -16.84 37.49 34.40
N ARG A 419 -17.46 36.62 33.60
CA ARG A 419 -18.36 35.56 34.08
C ARG A 419 -17.90 34.17 33.67
N PRO A 420 -18.12 33.14 34.50
CA PRO A 420 -17.91 31.76 34.09
C PRO A 420 -18.80 31.39 32.89
N ALA A 421 -18.23 30.75 31.89
CA ALA A 421 -18.95 30.32 30.71
C ALA A 421 -19.60 28.95 30.98
N ALA A 422 -20.79 28.98 31.56
CA ALA A 422 -21.56 27.79 31.93
C ALA A 422 -22.20 27.09 30.71
N TYR A 423 -22.34 25.77 30.78
CA TYR A 423 -23.01 24.92 29.79
C TYR A 423 -22.43 24.98 28.36
N VAL A 424 -21.18 25.40 28.21
CA VAL A 424 -20.44 25.43 26.94
C VAL A 424 -20.08 24.01 26.55
N LYS A 425 -20.36 23.64 25.30
CA LYS A 425 -20.09 22.29 24.78
C LYS A 425 -18.58 22.12 24.56
N VAL A 426 -18.03 21.05 25.11
CA VAL A 426 -16.63 20.65 24.96
C VAL A 426 -16.54 19.21 24.48
N LYS A 427 -15.60 18.93 23.58
CA LYS A 427 -15.40 17.59 23.03
C LYS A 427 -13.93 17.25 22.92
N LEU A 428 -13.60 16.03 23.34
CA LEU A 428 -12.29 15.43 23.18
C LEU A 428 -12.34 14.50 21.96
N TYR A 429 -11.40 14.72 21.06
CA TYR A 429 -11.28 14.02 19.80
C TYR A 429 -9.90 13.40 19.65
N ASP A 430 -9.81 12.33 18.89
CA ASP A 430 -8.56 11.92 18.24
C ASP A 430 -8.50 12.60 16.87
N ASP A 431 -7.57 13.55 16.71
CA ASP A 431 -7.35 14.30 15.47
C ASP A 431 -6.68 13.39 14.44
N ASP A 432 -7.49 12.57 13.78
CA ASP A 432 -7.06 11.73 12.67
C ASP A 432 -6.72 12.62 11.47
N ARG A 433 -5.45 13.01 11.37
CA ARG A 433 -4.95 13.94 10.36
C ARG A 433 -4.99 13.30 8.96
N GLY A 434 -6.18 13.32 8.36
CA GLY A 434 -6.52 12.54 7.19
C GLY A 434 -7.93 12.82 6.65
N VAL A 435 -8.51 11.79 6.04
CA VAL A 435 -9.65 11.82 5.10
C VAL A 435 -11.02 11.70 5.78
N ASP A 436 -11.03 11.62 7.12
CA ASP A 436 -12.21 11.33 7.94
C ASP A 436 -12.47 12.43 8.97
N ALA A 437 -13.68 12.39 9.55
CA ALA A 437 -14.03 13.19 10.71
C ALA A 437 -13.23 12.70 11.93
N ASP A 438 -12.84 13.64 12.79
CA ASP A 438 -12.18 13.34 14.06
C ASP A 438 -12.94 12.26 14.85
N ASP A 439 -12.25 11.25 15.37
CA ASP A 439 -12.90 10.21 16.17
C ASP A 439 -13.27 10.80 17.54
N LEU A 440 -14.56 10.86 17.85
CA LEU A 440 -15.04 11.41 19.12
C LEU A 440 -14.67 10.47 20.26
N MET A 441 -13.78 10.92 21.15
CA MET A 441 -13.35 10.16 22.32
C MET A 441 -14.25 10.42 23.54
N ALA A 442 -14.64 11.69 23.74
CA ALA A 442 -15.55 12.09 24.82
C ALA A 442 -16.24 13.43 24.50
N ALA A 443 -17.41 13.67 25.07
CA ALA A 443 -18.12 14.94 24.97
C ALA A 443 -18.73 15.31 26.33
N GLY A 444 -18.84 16.60 26.59
CA GLY A 444 -19.44 17.12 27.82
C GLY A 444 -19.78 18.60 27.70
N LYS A 445 -20.21 19.18 28.81
CA LYS A 445 -20.45 20.61 28.95
C LYS A 445 -19.75 21.15 30.20
N THR A 446 -19.43 22.43 30.21
CA THR A 446 -18.95 23.09 31.42
C THR A 446 -20.05 23.15 32.49
N ASP A 447 -19.64 23.09 33.76
CA ASP A 447 -20.52 23.30 34.92
C ASP A 447 -20.91 24.78 35.11
N ALA A 448 -21.68 25.07 36.15
CA ALA A 448 -22.11 26.44 36.48
C ALA A 448 -20.92 27.40 36.79
N ALA A 449 -19.78 26.85 37.20
CA ALA A 449 -18.54 27.59 37.43
C ALA A 449 -17.62 27.61 36.20
N GLY A 450 -18.10 27.17 35.02
CA GLY A 450 -17.35 27.15 33.77
C GLY A 450 -16.32 26.02 33.69
N ARG A 451 -16.27 25.08 34.64
CA ARG A 451 -15.26 24.01 34.69
C ARG A 451 -15.67 22.82 33.84
N PHE A 452 -14.71 22.16 33.22
CA PHE A 452 -14.90 20.89 32.52
C PHE A 452 -13.78 19.90 32.82
N GLU A 453 -14.11 18.61 32.72
CA GLU A 453 -13.15 17.51 32.69
C GLU A 453 -13.67 16.43 31.73
N LEU A 454 -12.85 16.07 30.73
CA LEU A 454 -13.16 15.02 29.76
C LEU A 454 -12.07 13.95 29.81
N LYS A 455 -12.48 12.68 29.74
CA LYS A 455 -11.59 11.52 29.63
C LYS A 455 -12.13 10.64 28.52
N GLY A 456 -11.28 10.23 27.60
CA GLY A 456 -11.67 9.36 26.50
C GLY A 456 -10.53 8.47 26.06
N TYR A 457 -10.86 7.46 25.27
CA TYR A 457 -9.90 6.49 24.75
C TYR A 457 -10.28 6.05 23.34
N THR A 458 -9.28 5.54 22.62
CA THR A 458 -9.47 4.85 21.35
C THR A 458 -8.40 3.78 21.19
N SER A 459 -8.58 2.85 20.26
CA SER A 459 -7.68 1.72 20.03
C SER A 459 -6.92 1.89 18.73
N GLU A 460 -5.60 2.04 18.84
CA GLU A 460 -4.80 2.38 17.68
C GLU A 460 -3.34 1.90 17.73
N PHE A 461 -2.80 1.55 16.58
CA PHE A 461 -1.41 1.07 16.42
C PHE A 461 -0.35 2.14 16.68
N THR A 462 -0.65 3.40 16.36
CA THR A 462 0.23 4.56 16.55
C THR A 462 -0.27 5.43 17.70
N PRO A 463 0.57 6.31 18.29
CA PRO A 463 0.10 7.27 19.27
C PRO A 463 -1.10 8.08 18.77
N ILE A 464 -2.14 8.19 19.59
CA ILE A 464 -3.32 9.01 19.31
C ILE A 464 -2.92 10.50 19.24
N ASP A 465 -3.70 11.35 18.57
CA ASP A 465 -3.47 12.79 18.41
C ASP A 465 -4.58 13.58 19.16
N PRO A 466 -4.61 13.59 20.50
CA PRO A 466 -5.74 14.10 21.27
C PRO A 466 -5.95 15.61 21.08
N LYS A 467 -7.20 16.03 20.86
CA LYS A 467 -7.61 17.40 20.54
C LYS A 467 -8.87 17.78 21.30
N LEU A 468 -8.82 18.90 22.01
CA LEU A 468 -9.97 19.50 22.69
C LEU A 468 -10.62 20.54 21.78
N ASN A 469 -11.92 20.39 21.53
CA ASN A 469 -12.75 21.38 20.84
C ASN A 469 -13.72 22.03 21.82
N VAL A 470 -13.79 23.37 21.81
CA VAL A 470 -14.71 24.17 22.61
C VAL A 470 -15.66 24.90 21.67
N TYR A 471 -16.96 24.80 21.91
CA TYR A 471 -18.02 25.37 21.08
C TYR A 471 -18.83 26.39 21.89
N HIS A 472 -18.75 27.66 21.54
CA HIS A 472 -19.31 28.76 22.33
C HIS A 472 -19.88 29.89 21.49
N ASP A 473 -20.73 30.70 22.13
CA ASP A 473 -21.33 31.90 21.53
C ASP A 473 -20.94 33.18 22.29
N CYS A 474 -19.87 33.11 23.11
CA CYS A 474 -19.33 34.26 23.82
C CYS A 474 -18.98 35.41 22.84
N ASN A 475 -19.56 36.59 23.09
CA ASN A 475 -19.45 37.78 22.26
C ASN A 475 -19.72 37.52 20.75
N ASP A 476 -20.62 36.59 20.42
CA ASP A 476 -20.86 36.14 19.04
C ASP A 476 -22.13 36.73 18.39
N GLY A 477 -22.96 37.46 19.16
CA GLY A 477 -24.19 38.09 18.67
C GLY A 477 -25.21 37.09 18.13
N VAL A 478 -26.00 37.49 17.12
CA VAL A 478 -26.95 36.63 16.40
C VAL A 478 -26.31 36.10 15.12
N THR A 479 -25.24 35.33 15.27
CA THR A 479 -24.51 34.75 14.13
C THR A 479 -24.81 33.25 14.04
N PRO A 480 -25.14 32.70 12.86
CA PRO A 480 -25.43 31.27 12.75
C PRO A 480 -24.19 30.42 13.08
N CYS A 481 -24.44 29.25 13.69
CA CYS A 481 -23.43 28.27 14.12
C CYS A 481 -22.59 28.74 15.30
N GLN A 482 -21.91 27.84 16.02
CA GLN A 482 -21.11 28.25 17.19
C GLN A 482 -19.65 28.52 16.82
N ARG A 483 -19.01 29.47 17.51
CA ARG A 483 -17.56 29.66 17.44
C ARG A 483 -16.87 28.40 18.00
N LYS A 484 -15.82 27.94 17.31
CA LYS A 484 -15.09 26.71 17.63
C LYS A 484 -13.61 26.98 17.78
N ILE A 485 -13.12 26.77 19.00
CA ILE A 485 -11.69 26.79 19.34
C ILE A 485 -11.20 25.34 19.42
N SER A 486 -10.00 25.09 18.91
CA SER A 486 -9.36 23.77 18.97
C SER A 486 -7.98 23.87 19.61
N ILE A 487 -7.76 23.09 20.67
CA ILE A 487 -6.50 23.01 21.41
C ILE A 487 -5.97 21.58 21.27
N MET A 488 -4.75 21.43 20.76
CA MET A 488 -4.11 20.12 20.71
C MET A 488 -3.55 19.79 22.09
N ILE A 489 -3.73 18.54 22.51
CA ILE A 489 -3.18 18.04 23.77
C ILE A 489 -1.83 17.40 23.46
N PRO A 490 -0.73 17.79 24.14
CA PRO A 490 0.58 17.23 23.86
C PRO A 490 0.68 15.72 24.07
N ASP A 491 1.46 15.04 23.23
CA ASP A 491 1.64 13.57 23.26
C ASP A 491 2.04 13.00 24.64
N LYS A 492 2.68 13.81 25.50
CA LYS A 492 3.07 13.41 26.87
C LYS A 492 1.89 13.10 27.81
N TYR A 493 0.67 13.52 27.44
CA TYR A 493 -0.58 13.24 28.15
C TYR A 493 -1.32 12.02 27.59
N ILE A 494 -0.75 11.34 26.60
CA ILE A 494 -1.24 10.04 26.12
C ILE A 494 -0.78 8.96 27.08
N THR A 495 -1.69 8.10 27.48
CA THR A 495 -1.41 6.98 28.39
C THR A 495 -2.01 5.70 27.86
N SER A 496 -1.46 4.56 28.26
CA SER A 496 -1.96 3.25 27.80
C SER A 496 -3.17 2.82 28.63
N GLY A 497 -4.14 2.19 27.98
CA GLY A 497 -5.39 1.75 28.59
C GLY A 497 -6.54 2.72 28.36
N LYS A 498 -7.73 2.35 28.85
CA LYS A 498 -8.98 3.09 28.63
C LYS A 498 -9.11 4.35 29.51
N ILE A 499 -8.37 4.41 30.61
CA ILE A 499 -8.48 5.48 31.60
C ILE A 499 -7.16 6.26 31.60
N PRO A 500 -7.21 7.59 31.37
CA PRO A 500 -5.99 8.37 31.31
C PRO A 500 -5.36 8.51 32.69
N SER A 501 -4.09 8.10 32.84
CA SER A 501 -3.33 8.28 34.10
C SER A 501 -2.80 9.70 34.28
N LYS A 502 -2.81 10.51 33.22
CA LYS A 502 -2.44 11.93 33.22
C LYS A 502 -3.53 12.74 32.53
N ILE A 503 -3.84 13.90 33.10
CA ILE A 503 -4.85 14.82 32.55
C ILE A 503 -4.12 16.10 32.15
N TYR A 504 -4.39 16.58 30.93
CA TYR A 504 -3.94 17.87 30.46
C TYR A 504 -4.74 18.98 31.14
N ASP A 505 -4.04 19.92 31.77
CA ASP A 505 -4.66 21.10 32.36
C ASP A 505 -4.61 22.24 31.34
N ALA A 506 -5.76 22.58 30.78
CA ALA A 506 -5.91 23.69 29.84
C ALA A 506 -5.96 25.06 30.54
N GLY A 507 -5.98 25.09 31.87
CA GLY A 507 -6.04 26.31 32.66
C GLY A 507 -7.36 27.06 32.49
N VAL A 508 -7.29 28.40 32.61
CA VAL A 508 -8.43 29.30 32.43
C VAL A 508 -8.39 29.89 31.02
N ILE A 509 -9.45 29.67 30.23
CA ILE A 509 -9.54 30.13 28.85
C ILE A 509 -10.59 31.23 28.75
N GLN A 510 -10.16 32.41 28.33
CA GLN A 510 -11.03 33.57 28.07
C GLN A 510 -11.61 33.50 26.65
N LEU A 511 -12.90 33.19 26.52
CA LEU A 511 -13.61 33.03 25.25
C LEU A 511 -14.02 34.35 24.58
N ALA A 512 -13.92 35.47 25.29
CA ALA A 512 -14.24 36.79 24.76
C ALA A 512 -13.33 37.23 23.60
N GLY A 513 -12.06 36.79 23.62
CA GLY A 513 -11.08 37.09 22.58
C GLY A 513 -11.27 36.26 21.31
N LYS A 514 -10.61 36.67 20.22
CA LYS A 514 -10.53 35.89 18.97
C LYS A 514 -9.26 35.04 18.97
N PHE A 515 -9.41 33.73 18.79
CA PHE A 515 -8.27 32.81 18.80
C PHE A 515 -7.71 32.58 17.39
N PRO A 516 -6.38 32.42 17.24
CA PRO A 516 -5.78 32.08 15.95
C PRO A 516 -6.23 30.68 15.50
N GLY A 517 -6.77 30.58 14.28
CA GLY A 517 -7.25 29.32 13.72
C GLY A 517 -8.65 28.89 14.20
N GLU A 518 -9.37 29.79 14.86
CA GLU A 518 -10.76 29.62 15.23
C GLU A 518 -11.67 29.48 13.99
N THR A 519 -12.67 28.61 14.10
CA THR A 519 -13.62 28.27 13.03
C THR A 519 -15.07 28.39 13.52
N ARG A 520 -16.06 28.17 12.65
CA ARG A 520 -17.48 28.03 13.06
C ARG A 520 -17.95 26.62 12.75
N ASP A 521 -18.82 26.07 13.60
CA ASP A 521 -19.36 24.71 13.44
C ASP A 521 -20.87 24.69 13.67
N CYS A 522 -21.60 24.21 12.66
CA CYS A 522 -23.06 24.22 12.59
C CYS A 522 -23.69 22.86 12.92
N ILE A 523 -22.88 21.80 12.99
CA ILE A 523 -23.34 20.40 13.08
C ILE A 523 -22.61 19.70 14.24
N ASN A 524 -22.50 20.41 15.37
CA ASN A 524 -21.64 20.04 16.49
C ASN A 524 -22.32 19.26 17.61
#